data_AF-A0A395NAR8-F1
#
_entry.id   AF-A0A395NAR8-F1
#
_cell.length_a   1.000
_cell.length_b   1.000
_cell.length_c   1.000
_cell.angle_alpha   90.00
_cell.angle_beta   90.00
_cell.angle_gamma   90.00
#
_symmetry.space_group_name_H-M   'P 1'
#
loop_
_entity.id
_entity.type
_entity.pdbx_description
1 polymer ?
#
loop_
_entity_poly.entity_id
_entity_poly.type
_entity_poly.pdbx_seq_one_letter_code
_entity_poly.pdbx_strand_id
1 'polypeptide(L)'
;MFSKSKRNDDVAAYNVPMLIRYERQTVTRDQAMKQYNSLMTKNEEDPEIFNMAEEIEKSFTKQAIKVLPSYMKSMILRYAQLGKNTTVERWMAEAGDSLKEYTWVERVETPAPPEHQARVICQELRTIADTTFSDTKRLMHSRIQMMQKLFEAQEQRIQDLVCKIECRATIESPQTESEPDEATCLEVGPQEELHRVILPAKLARTRRQKRTAAMIN
;
A
#
# COMPACT_ATOMS: atom_id res chain seq x y z
N MET A 1 -18.32 -48.05 -22.94
CA MET A 1 -17.50 -46.90 -23.38
C MET A 1 -18.41 -45.67 -23.34
N PHE A 2 -18.29 -44.65 -22.49
CA PHE A 2 -17.24 -44.16 -21.59
C PHE A 2 -17.88 -43.61 -20.31
N SER A 3 -17.27 -43.90 -19.17
CA SER A 3 -17.61 -43.34 -17.87
C SER A 3 -17.32 -41.84 -17.84
N LYS A 4 -18.33 -41.02 -17.52
CA LYS A 4 -18.12 -39.60 -17.17
C LYS A 4 -17.53 -39.55 -15.76
N SER A 5 -16.20 -39.55 -15.69
CA SER A 5 -15.46 -39.20 -14.48
C SER A 5 -15.65 -37.70 -14.22
N LYS A 6 -16.54 -37.37 -13.28
CA LYS A 6 -16.54 -36.06 -12.62
C LYS A 6 -15.24 -35.97 -11.84
N ARG A 7 -14.24 -35.29 -12.41
CA ARG A 7 -13.17 -34.72 -11.60
C ARG A 7 -13.80 -33.53 -10.87
N ASN A 8 -14.16 -33.78 -9.61
CA ASN A 8 -14.18 -32.71 -8.64
C ASN A 8 -12.73 -32.25 -8.51
N ASP A 9 -12.38 -31.22 -9.28
CA ASP A 9 -11.23 -30.39 -8.93
C ASP A 9 -11.68 -29.58 -7.70
N ASP A 10 -11.70 -30.25 -6.55
CA ASP A 10 -11.58 -29.61 -5.25
C ASP A 10 -10.18 -28.98 -5.21
N VAL A 11 -10.04 -27.83 -5.87
CA VAL A 11 -8.98 -26.88 -5.57
C VAL A 11 -9.30 -26.39 -4.18
N ALA A 12 -8.87 -27.17 -3.18
CA ALA A 12 -8.76 -26.71 -1.81
C ALA A 12 -8.07 -25.35 -1.90
N ALA A 13 -8.86 -24.29 -1.67
CA ALA A 13 -8.36 -22.94 -1.60
C ALA A 13 -7.28 -22.96 -0.52
N TYR A 14 -6.02 -23.01 -0.94
CA TYR A 14 -4.91 -22.85 -0.02
C TYR A 14 -5.16 -21.52 0.68
N ASN A 15 -5.50 -21.57 1.97
CA ASN A 15 -5.56 -20.40 2.83
C ASN A 15 -4.12 -19.88 2.96
N VAL A 16 -3.65 -19.18 1.92
CA VAL A 16 -2.38 -18.48 1.95
C VAL A 16 -2.60 -17.27 2.86
N PRO A 17 -1.92 -17.17 4.00
CA PRO A 17 -2.05 -16.01 4.86
C PRO A 17 -1.73 -14.76 4.03
N MET A 18 -2.58 -13.74 4.10
CA MET A 18 -2.41 -12.49 3.35
C MET A 18 -1.81 -11.43 4.26
N LEU A 19 -0.76 -10.77 3.80
CA LEU A 19 -0.23 -9.57 4.43
C LEU A 19 -1.05 -8.37 3.94
N ILE A 20 -1.69 -7.67 4.88
CA ILE A 20 -2.41 -6.43 4.62
C ILE A 20 -1.44 -5.27 4.85
N ARG A 21 -1.19 -4.47 3.80
CA ARG A 21 -0.43 -3.22 3.88
C ARG A 21 -1.27 -2.05 3.38
N TYR A 22 -1.05 -0.88 3.97
CA TYR A 22 -1.72 0.36 3.59
C TYR A 22 -0.71 1.26 2.91
N GLU A 23 -0.89 1.49 1.61
CA GLU A 23 0.01 2.31 0.81
C GLU A 23 -0.62 3.68 0.53
N ARG A 24 0.14 4.74 0.76
CA ARG A 24 -0.28 6.09 0.36
C ARG A 24 0.00 6.27 -1.12
N GLN A 25 -1.07 6.41 -1.89
CA GLN A 25 -1.03 6.72 -3.31
C GLN A 25 -1.36 8.19 -3.55
N THR A 26 -0.79 8.76 -4.61
CA THR A 26 -0.97 10.18 -4.96
C THR A 26 -1.12 10.32 -6.46
N VAL A 27 -2.05 11.16 -6.90
CA VAL A 27 -2.15 11.59 -8.30
C VAL A 27 -2.02 13.10 -8.37
N THR A 28 -1.18 13.58 -9.29
CA THR A 28 -0.99 15.01 -9.53
C THR A 28 -1.78 15.48 -10.74
N ARG A 29 -2.09 16.77 -10.79
CA ARG A 29 -2.73 17.38 -11.96
C ARG A 29 -1.95 17.11 -13.25
N ASP A 30 -0.62 17.19 -13.22
CA ASP A 30 0.20 16.99 -14.42
C ASP A 30 0.07 15.56 -14.96
N GLN A 31 -0.03 14.56 -14.07
CA GLN A 31 -0.27 13.18 -14.48
C GLN A 31 -1.65 13.01 -15.13
N ALA A 32 -2.69 13.57 -14.52
CA ALA A 32 -4.05 13.53 -15.09
C ALA A 32 -4.16 14.30 -16.40
N MET A 33 -3.44 15.43 -16.53
CA MET A 33 -3.38 16.21 -17.77
C MET A 33 -2.65 15.46 -18.89
N LYS A 34 -1.61 14.68 -18.58
CA LYS A 34 -0.97 13.80 -19.57
C LYS A 34 -1.95 12.75 -20.10
N GLN A 35 -2.75 12.13 -19.23
CA GLN A 35 -3.80 11.19 -19.64
C GLN A 35 -4.85 11.89 -20.52
N TYR A 36 -5.29 13.09 -20.12
CA TYR A 36 -6.24 13.88 -20.89
C TYR A 36 -5.73 14.22 -22.28
N ASN A 37 -4.51 14.75 -22.37
CA ASN A 37 -3.92 15.14 -23.65
C ASN A 37 -3.73 13.92 -24.54
N SER A 38 -3.26 12.79 -24.00
CA SER A 38 -3.13 11.54 -24.77
C SER A 38 -4.47 11.05 -25.31
N LEU A 39 -5.56 11.18 -24.55
CA LEU A 39 -6.89 10.82 -24.99
C LEU A 39 -7.37 11.75 -26.11
N MET A 40 -7.18 13.06 -25.96
CA MET A 40 -7.59 14.05 -26.95
C MET A 40 -6.83 13.90 -28.26
N THR A 41 -5.52 13.63 -28.23
CA THR A 41 -4.74 13.35 -29.44
C THR A 41 -5.29 12.15 -30.21
N LYS A 42 -5.64 11.05 -29.53
CA LYS A 42 -6.25 9.89 -30.19
C LYS A 42 -7.60 10.21 -30.81
N ASN A 43 -8.41 11.03 -30.13
CA ASN A 43 -9.71 11.47 -30.66
C ASN A 43 -9.56 12.42 -31.86
N GLU A 44 -8.51 13.22 -31.92
CA GLU A 44 -8.18 14.07 -33.07
C GLU A 44 -7.69 13.26 -34.27
N GLU A 45 -6.97 12.16 -34.04
CA GLU A 45 -6.43 11.29 -35.08
C GLU A 45 -7.52 10.49 -35.83
N ASP A 46 -8.55 9.99 -35.13
CA ASP A 46 -9.62 9.18 -35.74
C ASP A 46 -11.00 9.40 -35.09
N PRO A 47 -11.66 10.56 -35.33
CA PRO A 47 -12.89 10.92 -34.63
C PRO A 47 -14.11 10.07 -35.04
N GLU A 48 -14.08 9.39 -36.19
CA GLU A 48 -15.23 8.61 -36.69
C GLU A 48 -15.38 7.27 -35.99
N ILE A 49 -14.26 6.68 -35.56
CA ILE A 49 -14.22 5.35 -34.93
C ILE A 49 -14.05 5.47 -33.40
N PHE A 50 -13.55 6.61 -32.91
CA PHE A 50 -13.21 6.78 -31.51
C PHE A 50 -14.42 6.96 -30.60
N ASN A 51 -14.78 5.90 -29.86
CA ASN A 51 -15.81 5.97 -28.82
C ASN A 51 -15.26 6.67 -27.56
N MET A 52 -15.32 8.00 -27.57
CA MET A 52 -14.76 8.84 -26.51
C MET A 52 -15.27 8.47 -25.11
N ALA A 53 -16.55 8.14 -24.96
CA ALA A 53 -17.14 7.84 -23.66
C ALA A 53 -16.58 6.54 -23.03
N GLU A 54 -16.30 5.53 -23.86
CA GLU A 54 -15.72 4.27 -23.42
C GLU A 54 -14.22 4.42 -23.13
N GLU A 55 -13.52 5.16 -23.98
CA GLU A 55 -12.08 5.39 -23.83
C GLU A 55 -11.74 6.28 -22.62
N ILE A 56 -12.64 7.20 -22.24
CA ILE A 56 -12.53 7.94 -20.98
C ILE A 56 -12.53 6.98 -19.78
N GLU A 57 -13.48 6.04 -19.72
CA GLU A 57 -13.58 5.11 -18.59
C GLU A 57 -12.40 4.15 -18.51
N LYS A 58 -11.85 3.74 -19.66
CA LYS A 58 -10.63 2.92 -19.72
C LYS A 58 -9.38 3.68 -19.32
N SER A 59 -9.28 4.95 -19.70
CA SER A 59 -8.04 5.74 -19.55
C SER A 59 -7.95 6.49 -18.22
N PHE A 60 -9.08 6.82 -17.61
CA PHE A 60 -9.13 7.58 -16.36
C PHE A 60 -9.54 6.74 -15.17
N THR A 61 -9.02 7.15 -14.01
CA THR A 61 -9.52 6.69 -12.71
C THR A 61 -10.34 7.80 -12.05
N LYS A 62 -11.21 7.40 -11.13
CA LYS A 62 -11.96 8.33 -10.27
C LYS A 62 -11.05 9.36 -9.59
N GLN A 63 -9.86 8.94 -9.13
CA GLN A 63 -8.87 9.78 -8.47
C GLN A 63 -8.27 10.82 -9.43
N ALA A 64 -7.94 10.42 -10.66
CA ALA A 64 -7.41 11.33 -11.68
C ALA A 64 -8.41 12.44 -12.03
N ILE A 65 -9.72 12.12 -12.05
CA ILE A 65 -10.76 13.12 -12.31
C ILE A 65 -10.76 14.22 -11.25
N LYS A 66 -10.48 13.92 -9.97
CA LYS A 66 -10.47 14.93 -8.89
C LYS A 66 -9.48 16.06 -9.12
N VAL A 67 -8.34 15.76 -9.74
CA VAL A 67 -7.25 16.74 -9.96
C VAL A 67 -7.34 17.45 -11.31
N LEU A 68 -8.25 17.03 -12.20
CA LEU A 68 -8.44 17.68 -13.49
C LEU A 68 -8.97 19.12 -13.32
N PRO A 69 -8.52 20.08 -14.15
CA PRO A 69 -9.10 21.41 -14.22
C PRO A 69 -10.58 21.38 -14.60
N SER A 70 -11.36 22.35 -14.12
CA SER A 70 -12.82 22.41 -14.34
C SER A 70 -13.22 22.36 -15.81
N TYR A 71 -12.49 23.07 -16.69
CA TYR A 71 -12.76 23.03 -18.13
C TYR A 71 -12.64 21.61 -18.71
N MET A 72 -11.61 20.88 -18.32
CA MET A 72 -11.39 19.50 -18.79
C MET A 72 -12.43 18.52 -18.22
N LYS A 73 -12.82 18.71 -16.95
CA LYS A 73 -13.93 17.97 -16.34
C LYS A 73 -15.23 18.16 -17.13
N SER A 74 -15.56 19.40 -17.52
CA SER A 74 -16.75 19.69 -18.33
C SER A 74 -16.72 19.03 -19.71
N MET A 75 -15.56 19.01 -20.37
CA MET A 75 -15.41 18.33 -21.66
C MET A 75 -15.62 16.82 -21.51
N ILE A 76 -14.96 16.18 -20.55
CA ILE A 76 -15.13 14.76 -20.27
C ILE A 76 -16.59 14.43 -19.92
N LEU A 77 -17.24 15.25 -19.08
CA LEU A 77 -18.63 15.07 -18.70
C LEU A 77 -19.56 15.11 -19.92
N ARG A 78 -19.33 16.04 -20.85
CA ARG A 78 -20.13 16.12 -22.08
C ARG A 78 -20.02 14.86 -22.92
N TYR A 79 -18.81 14.32 -23.09
CA TYR A 79 -18.62 13.05 -23.82
C TYR A 79 -19.25 11.86 -23.09
N ALA A 80 -19.12 11.80 -21.76
CA ALA A 80 -19.77 10.78 -20.96
C ALA A 80 -21.30 10.80 -21.15
N GLN A 81 -21.92 11.98 -21.13
CA GLN A 81 -23.36 12.14 -21.35
C GLN A 81 -23.79 11.71 -22.76
N LEU A 82 -23.03 12.08 -23.79
CA LEU A 82 -23.31 11.67 -25.18
C LEU A 82 -23.25 10.15 -25.33
N GLY A 83 -22.28 9.49 -24.68
CA GLY A 83 -22.15 8.04 -24.68
C GLY A 83 -22.95 7.31 -23.59
N LYS A 84 -23.77 8.03 -22.80
CA LYS A 84 -24.56 7.49 -21.66
C LYS A 84 -23.69 6.73 -20.63
N ASN A 85 -22.46 7.18 -20.40
CA ASN A 85 -21.54 6.59 -19.43
C ASN A 85 -21.83 7.08 -18.00
N THR A 86 -22.68 6.35 -17.29
CA THR A 86 -23.07 6.67 -15.90
C THR A 86 -21.94 6.55 -14.89
N THR A 87 -20.90 5.75 -15.15
CA THR A 87 -19.75 5.59 -14.26
C THR A 87 -18.97 6.90 -14.15
N VAL A 88 -18.62 7.48 -15.30
CA VAL A 88 -17.87 8.73 -15.37
C VAL A 88 -18.69 9.90 -14.84
N GLU A 89 -20.00 9.93 -15.11
CA GLU A 89 -20.90 10.94 -14.54
C GLU A 89 -20.89 10.90 -12.99
N ARG A 90 -20.93 9.70 -12.40
CA ARG A 90 -20.83 9.54 -10.95
C ARG A 90 -19.49 10.03 -10.42
N TRP A 91 -18.38 9.68 -11.09
CA TRP A 91 -17.06 10.18 -10.70
C TRP A 91 -16.98 11.70 -10.73
N MET A 92 -17.58 12.35 -11.74
CA MET A 92 -17.64 13.81 -11.86
C MET A 92 -18.46 14.46 -10.74
N ALA A 93 -19.61 13.88 -10.39
CA ALA A 93 -20.44 14.37 -9.29
C ALA A 93 -19.69 14.32 -7.94
N GLU A 94 -18.86 13.31 -7.73
CA GLU A 94 -18.05 13.14 -6.53
C GLU A 94 -16.72 13.91 -6.55
N ALA A 95 -16.30 14.43 -7.71
CA ALA A 95 -14.98 15.01 -7.87
C ALA A 95 -14.83 16.40 -7.24
N GLY A 96 -15.94 17.13 -7.05
CA GLY A 96 -15.97 18.48 -6.49
C GLY A 96 -15.00 19.43 -7.20
N ASP A 97 -14.42 20.35 -6.43
CA ASP A 97 -13.47 21.35 -6.93
C ASP A 97 -12.17 20.72 -7.47
N SER A 98 -11.50 21.44 -8.37
CA SER A 98 -10.23 20.98 -8.95
C SER A 98 -9.08 21.07 -7.95
N LEU A 99 -8.59 19.92 -7.51
CA LEU A 99 -7.42 19.83 -6.65
C LEU A 99 -6.13 19.89 -7.46
N LYS A 100 -5.03 20.37 -6.86
CA LYS A 100 -3.69 20.30 -7.47
C LYS A 100 -3.12 18.87 -7.41
N GLU A 101 -3.38 18.21 -6.30
CA GLU A 101 -2.98 16.84 -6.00
C GLU A 101 -4.08 16.17 -5.18
N TYR A 102 -4.18 14.85 -5.31
CA TYR A 102 -5.11 14.05 -4.53
C TYR A 102 -4.38 12.83 -4.00
N THR A 103 -4.46 12.61 -2.69
CA THR A 103 -3.80 11.51 -2.01
C THR A 103 -4.83 10.61 -1.33
N TRP A 104 -4.64 9.30 -1.44
CA TRP A 104 -5.49 8.31 -0.77
C TRP A 104 -4.65 7.18 -0.20
N VAL A 105 -5.25 6.37 0.67
CA VAL A 105 -4.63 5.17 1.20
C VAL A 105 -5.31 3.97 0.57
N GLU A 106 -4.52 3.13 -0.10
CA GLU A 106 -4.98 1.90 -0.73
C GLU A 106 -4.59 0.72 0.14
N ARG A 107 -5.56 -0.16 0.40
CA ARG A 107 -5.34 -1.45 1.05
C ARG A 107 -4.82 -2.41 -0.01
N VAL A 108 -3.58 -2.86 0.15
CA VAL A 108 -2.97 -3.85 -0.72
C VAL A 108 -2.84 -5.15 0.07
N GLU A 109 -3.36 -6.22 -0.51
CA GLU A 109 -3.21 -7.57 0.03
C GLU A 109 -2.17 -8.31 -0.79
N THR A 110 -1.08 -8.69 -0.15
CA THR A 110 -0.03 -9.50 -0.78
C THR A 110 0.05 -10.85 -0.08
N PRO A 111 0.20 -11.97 -0.81
CA PRO A 111 0.46 -13.26 -0.19
C PRO A 111 1.62 -13.13 0.80
N ALA A 112 1.44 -13.59 2.02
CA ALA A 112 2.52 -13.63 2.98
C ALA A 112 3.60 -14.56 2.41
N PRO A 113 4.88 -14.16 2.51
CA PRO A 113 5.97 -15.04 2.12
C PRO A 113 5.88 -16.33 2.96
N PRO A 114 6.21 -17.51 2.39
CA PRO A 114 6.28 -18.74 3.17
C PRO A 114 7.22 -18.58 4.36
N GLU A 115 6.85 -19.15 5.51
CA GLU A 115 7.55 -19.00 6.79
C GLU A 115 9.06 -19.33 6.72
N HIS A 116 9.45 -20.20 5.77
CA HIS A 116 10.84 -20.61 5.54
C HIS A 116 11.62 -19.74 4.55
N GLN A 117 10.98 -18.78 3.87
CA GLN A 117 11.61 -18.05 2.75
C GLN A 117 12.81 -17.21 3.20
N ALA A 118 12.77 -16.61 4.39
CA ALA A 118 13.90 -15.85 4.93
C ALA A 118 15.14 -16.75 5.15
N ARG A 119 14.94 -17.98 5.64
CA ARG A 119 16.01 -18.97 5.84
C ARG A 119 16.58 -19.44 4.50
N VAL A 120 15.71 -19.70 3.52
CA VAL A 120 16.11 -20.09 2.15
C VAL A 120 16.92 -18.98 1.48
N ILE A 121 16.44 -17.72 1.48
CA ILE A 121 17.16 -16.57 0.91
C ILE A 121 18.53 -16.41 1.59
N CYS A 122 18.58 -16.53 2.92
CA CYS A 122 19.81 -16.47 3.67
C CYS A 122 20.79 -17.58 3.27
N GLN A 123 20.30 -18.78 2.98
CA GLN A 123 21.12 -19.92 2.54
C GLN A 123 21.62 -19.74 1.12
N GLU A 124 20.76 -19.31 0.19
CA GLU A 124 21.14 -18.98 -1.20
C GLU A 124 22.22 -17.89 -1.24
N LEU A 125 22.06 -16.84 -0.44
CA LEU A 125 23.06 -15.78 -0.34
C LEU A 125 24.39 -16.30 0.23
N ARG A 126 24.39 -17.25 1.16
CA ARG A 126 25.64 -17.90 1.61
C ARG A 126 26.30 -18.67 0.47
N THR A 127 25.53 -19.44 -0.30
CA THR A 127 26.03 -20.18 -1.46
C THR A 127 26.65 -19.24 -2.51
N ILE A 128 26.03 -18.08 -2.76
CA ILE A 128 26.58 -17.06 -3.65
C ILE A 128 27.86 -16.46 -3.03
N ALA A 129 27.84 -16.11 -1.75
CA ALA A 129 29.02 -15.58 -1.07
C ALA A 129 30.19 -16.57 -1.11
N ASP A 130 29.91 -17.88 -1.03
CA ASP A 130 30.92 -18.92 -1.06
C ASP A 130 31.62 -19.07 -2.41
N THR A 131 30.97 -18.69 -3.50
CA THR A 131 31.50 -18.74 -4.87
C THR A 131 32.18 -17.43 -5.33
N THR A 132 32.15 -16.37 -4.50
CA THR A 132 32.82 -15.08 -4.80
C THR A 132 34.30 -15.04 -4.40
N PHE A 133 35.08 -14.16 -5.03
CA PHE A 133 36.49 -13.91 -4.71
C PHE A 133 36.70 -13.50 -3.24
N SER A 134 37.89 -13.80 -2.68
CA SER A 134 38.16 -13.79 -1.23
C SER A 134 37.76 -12.51 -0.50
N ASP A 135 38.03 -11.36 -1.09
CA ASP A 135 37.86 -10.06 -0.43
C ASP A 135 36.37 -9.70 -0.32
N THR A 136 35.57 -10.07 -1.32
CA THR A 136 34.11 -9.95 -1.31
C THR A 136 33.43 -11.03 -0.47
N LYS A 137 34.01 -12.23 -0.40
CA LYS A 137 33.44 -13.37 0.33
C LYS A 137 33.26 -13.07 1.82
N ARG A 138 34.28 -12.52 2.48
CA ARG A 138 34.23 -12.20 3.92
C ARG A 138 33.20 -11.10 4.22
N LEU A 139 33.11 -10.09 3.36
CA LEU A 139 32.14 -9.01 3.51
C LEU A 139 30.70 -9.54 3.34
N MET A 140 30.45 -10.35 2.31
CA MET A 140 29.14 -10.95 2.07
C MET A 140 28.72 -11.85 3.23
N HIS A 141 29.61 -12.73 3.72
CA HIS A 141 29.33 -13.58 4.88
C HIS A 141 28.93 -12.77 6.13
N SER A 142 29.66 -11.68 6.42
CA SER A 142 29.35 -10.81 7.55
C SER A 142 27.97 -10.16 7.40
N ARG A 143 27.63 -9.67 6.20
CA ARG A 143 26.30 -9.08 5.92
C ARG A 143 25.18 -10.12 6.03
N ILE A 144 25.40 -11.33 5.52
CA ILE A 144 24.43 -12.42 5.58
C ILE A 144 24.18 -12.85 7.04
N GLN A 145 25.23 -12.96 7.86
CA GLN A 145 25.09 -13.24 9.29
C GLN A 145 24.33 -12.13 10.03
N MET A 146 24.57 -10.87 9.69
CA MET A 146 23.83 -9.75 10.26
C MET A 146 22.33 -9.82 9.91
N MET A 147 21.99 -10.13 8.65
CA MET A 147 20.59 -10.29 8.25
C MET A 147 19.90 -11.45 8.97
N GLN A 148 20.60 -12.58 9.15
CA GLN A 148 20.08 -13.73 9.89
C GLN A 148 19.71 -13.36 11.31
N LYS A 149 20.61 -12.68 12.04
CA LYS A 149 20.33 -12.21 13.39
C LYS A 149 19.15 -11.24 13.45
N LEU A 150 18.97 -10.38 12.44
CA LEU A 150 17.83 -9.47 12.37
C LEU A 150 16.51 -10.23 12.16
N PHE A 151 16.50 -11.24 11.29
CA PHE A 151 15.32 -12.08 11.09
C PHE A 151 14.98 -12.88 12.35
N GLU A 152 15.96 -13.50 13.00
CA GLU A 152 15.78 -14.23 14.26
C GLU A 152 15.23 -13.31 15.37
N ALA A 153 15.77 -12.09 15.50
CA ALA A 153 15.28 -11.12 16.49
C ALA A 153 13.86 -10.64 16.19
N GLN A 154 13.49 -10.50 14.91
CA GLN A 154 12.12 -10.17 14.52
C GLN A 154 11.16 -11.33 14.78
N GLU A 155 11.55 -12.58 14.48
CA GLU A 155 10.77 -13.79 14.75
C GLU A 155 10.48 -13.92 16.24
N GLN A 156 11.50 -13.76 17.09
CA GLN A 156 11.34 -13.76 18.55
C GLN A 156 10.40 -12.65 19.04
N ARG A 157 10.54 -11.44 18.52
CA ARG A 157 9.69 -10.31 18.91
C ARG A 157 8.22 -10.55 18.52
N ILE A 158 7.97 -11.18 17.37
CA ILE A 158 6.61 -11.54 16.95
C ILE A 158 6.03 -12.57 17.91
N GLN A 159 6.79 -13.62 18.25
CA GLN A 159 6.36 -14.62 19.23
C GLN A 159 6.03 -13.99 20.58
N ASP A 160 6.88 -13.10 21.09
CA ASP A 160 6.65 -12.39 22.35
C ASP A 160 5.37 -11.54 22.31
N LEU A 161 5.05 -10.92 21.16
CA LEU A 161 3.85 -10.12 20.99
C LEU A 161 2.58 -10.99 20.91
N VAL A 162 2.64 -12.11 20.19
CA VAL A 162 1.53 -13.08 20.11
C VAL A 162 1.21 -13.61 21.51
N CYS A 163 2.22 -14.06 22.27
CA CYS A 163 2.04 -14.49 23.65
C CYS A 163 1.38 -13.42 24.52
N LYS A 164 1.79 -12.15 24.41
CA LYS A 164 1.19 -11.04 25.18
C LYS A 164 -0.27 -10.79 24.81
N ILE A 165 -0.63 -10.93 23.54
CA ILE A 165 -2.02 -10.77 23.06
C ILE A 165 -2.89 -11.91 23.59
N GLU A 166 -2.42 -13.16 23.50
CA GLU A 166 -3.13 -14.34 24.02
C GLU A 166 -3.31 -14.28 25.55
N CYS A 167 -2.28 -13.84 26.28
CA CYS A 167 -2.39 -13.61 27.73
C CYS A 167 -3.43 -12.53 28.07
N ARG A 168 -3.54 -11.45 27.27
CA ARG A 168 -4.57 -10.42 27.48
C ARG A 168 -5.98 -10.93 27.18
N ALA A 169 -6.16 -11.66 26.07
CA ALA A 169 -7.45 -12.22 25.69
C ALA A 169 -8.00 -13.22 26.72
N THR A 170 -7.14 -13.90 27.47
CA THR A 170 -7.54 -14.85 28.52
C THR A 170 -7.99 -14.18 29.82
N ILE A 171 -7.58 -12.92 30.05
CA ILE A 171 -7.90 -12.16 31.28
C ILE A 171 -9.22 -11.37 31.13
N GLU A 172 -9.67 -11.09 29.90
CA GLU A 172 -10.87 -10.29 29.61
C GLU A 172 -12.10 -11.13 29.22
N SER A 173 -12.17 -12.43 29.58
CA SER A 173 -13.42 -13.20 29.45
C SER A 173 -14.37 -12.85 30.60
N PRO A 174 -15.49 -12.12 30.36
CA PRO A 174 -16.47 -11.88 31.41
C PRO A 174 -17.36 -13.11 31.53
N GLN A 175 -17.46 -13.61 32.76
CA GLN A 175 -18.46 -14.59 33.13
C GLN A 175 -19.86 -14.08 32.75
N THR A 176 -20.61 -14.97 32.11
CA THR A 176 -22.04 -14.89 31.87
C THR A 176 -22.76 -14.73 33.21
N GLU A 177 -23.59 -13.69 33.38
CA GLU A 177 -24.96 -13.80 33.91
C GLU A 177 -25.64 -12.41 34.00
N SER A 178 -26.91 -12.42 33.58
CA SER A 178 -27.96 -11.38 33.66
C SER A 178 -28.05 -10.30 32.56
N GLU A 179 -28.94 -10.56 31.61
CA GLU A 179 -29.82 -9.57 30.96
C GLU A 179 -31.27 -9.82 31.46
N PRO A 180 -32.25 -8.91 31.26
CA PRO A 180 -32.15 -7.51 30.83
C PRO A 180 -32.97 -6.56 31.72
N ASP A 181 -32.75 -5.25 31.63
CA ASP A 181 -33.87 -4.32 31.71
C ASP A 181 -33.64 -3.10 30.82
N GLU A 182 -34.68 -2.78 30.06
CA GLU A 182 -34.77 -1.72 29.06
C GLU A 182 -34.69 -0.33 29.69
N ALA A 183 -33.88 0.57 29.11
CA ALA A 183 -34.30 1.95 28.82
C ALA A 183 -33.26 2.69 27.97
N THR A 184 -33.79 3.43 27.01
CA THR A 184 -33.14 4.08 25.87
C THR A 184 -32.52 5.44 26.21
N CYS A 185 -31.60 5.86 25.34
CA CYS A 185 -31.26 7.24 24.92
C CYS A 185 -29.99 7.93 25.51
N LEU A 186 -28.99 7.99 24.61
CA LEU A 186 -28.17 9.16 24.25
C LEU A 186 -27.17 9.74 25.28
N GLU A 187 -25.91 9.33 25.16
CA GLU A 187 -24.75 10.21 25.27
C GLU A 187 -23.94 10.04 23.96
N VAL A 188 -23.20 11.01 23.42
CA VAL A 188 -21.94 11.51 23.97
C VAL A 188 -21.62 12.89 23.38
N GLY A 189 -21.41 13.87 24.25
CA GLY A 189 -20.58 15.05 24.02
C GLY A 189 -19.13 14.81 24.46
N PRO A 190 -18.19 15.69 24.09
CA PRO A 190 -16.85 15.35 23.61
C PRO A 190 -15.79 15.23 24.71
N GLN A 191 -14.75 14.40 24.51
CA GLN A 191 -13.41 14.69 25.05
C GLN A 191 -12.26 13.90 24.40
N GLU A 192 -11.14 14.60 24.37
CA GLU A 192 -9.84 14.28 23.77
C GLU A 192 -9.12 13.14 24.47
N GLU A 193 -8.33 12.34 23.73
CA GLU A 193 -7.01 11.84 24.15
C GLU A 193 -6.39 10.99 23.03
N LEU A 194 -5.51 11.59 22.20
CA LEU A 194 -4.54 10.81 21.43
C LEU A 194 -3.13 11.27 21.80
N HIS A 195 -2.46 10.40 22.55
CA HIS A 195 -1.13 10.53 23.10
C HIS A 195 -0.09 10.97 22.04
N ARG A 196 0.53 12.13 22.31
CA ARG A 196 1.87 12.46 21.82
C ARG A 196 2.88 11.50 22.44
N VAL A 197 3.51 10.65 21.63
CA VAL A 197 4.76 9.98 22.05
C VAL A 197 5.93 10.92 21.74
N ILE A 198 6.48 11.47 22.81
CA ILE A 198 7.76 12.18 22.86
C ILE A 198 8.87 11.12 22.77
N LEU A 199 9.78 11.24 21.79
CA LEU A 199 11.10 10.58 21.86
C LEU A 199 12.16 11.60 22.33
N PRO A 200 13.08 11.20 23.23
CA PRO A 200 13.97 12.14 23.91
C PRO A 200 15.12 12.61 23.01
N ALA A 201 15.34 13.92 23.01
CA ALA A 201 16.60 14.53 22.62
C ALA A 201 17.65 14.30 23.73
N LYS A 202 18.82 13.74 23.36
CA LYS A 202 20.17 14.15 23.82
C LYS A 202 21.21 13.14 23.35
N LEU A 203 22.11 13.59 22.48
CA LEU A 203 23.55 13.46 22.68
C LEU A 203 24.25 14.54 21.85
N ALA A 204 24.44 15.69 22.49
CA ALA A 204 25.40 16.69 22.08
C ALA A 204 26.72 16.42 22.81
N ARG A 205 27.84 16.47 22.09
CA ARG A 205 29.13 17.11 22.46
C ARG A 205 30.15 16.84 21.35
N THR A 206 30.47 17.85 20.52
CA THR A 206 31.66 18.76 20.58
C THR A 206 32.99 18.02 20.37
N ARG A 207 34.01 18.48 19.63
CA ARG A 207 34.43 19.83 19.17
C ARG A 207 35.70 19.67 18.30
N ARG A 208 35.97 20.64 17.41
CA ARG A 208 37.32 21.09 16.89
C ARG A 208 38.11 20.05 16.09
N GLN A 209 39.01 20.34 15.14
CA GLN A 209 39.62 21.50 14.48
C GLN A 209 40.30 20.86 13.25
N LYS A 210 40.34 21.44 12.04
CA LYS A 210 41.47 22.26 11.57
C LYS A 210 41.20 22.74 10.14
N ARG A 211 41.52 24.01 9.90
CA ARG A 211 41.79 24.65 8.61
C ARG A 211 43.02 24.02 7.94
N THR A 212 43.00 23.95 6.60
CA THR A 212 44.07 24.25 5.60
C THR A 212 43.52 23.80 4.23
N ALA A 213 43.16 24.68 3.29
CA ALA A 213 44.02 25.44 2.37
C ALA A 213 44.89 24.55 1.44
N ALA A 214 44.45 24.41 0.19
CA ALA A 214 45.19 24.17 -1.07
C ALA A 214 44.10 23.98 -2.15
N MET A 215 43.87 24.79 -3.20
CA MET A 215 44.76 25.55 -4.08
C MET A 215 46.00 24.76 -4.50
N ILE A 216 45.81 23.92 -5.52
CA ILE A 216 46.86 23.56 -6.48
C ILE A 216 46.23 23.69 -7.87
N ASN A 217 46.99 24.36 -8.72
CA ASN A 217 46.76 24.67 -10.13
C ASN A 217 46.43 23.43 -10.97
#